data_AF-A0A6B3G531-F1
#
_entry.id   AF-A0A6B3G531-F1
#
_cell.length_a   1.000
_cell.length_b   1.000
_cell.length_c   1.000
_cell.angle_alpha   90.00
_cell.angle_beta   90.00
_cell.angle_gamma   90.00
#
_symmetry.space_group_name_H-M   'P 1'
#
loop_
_entity.id
_entity.type
_entity.pdbx_description
1 polymer ?
#
loop_
_entity_poly.entity_id
_entity_poly.type
_entity_poly.pdbx_seq_one_letter_code
_entity_poly.pdbx_strand_id
1 'polypeptide(L)'
;EAADWIVWQLTGTESRNTCTAGYKGIHQDGAYPSPAYLAGLHPDFADFPASRLDHPLLPLGSRAGTVTAEAAALTGLRPGTPVAVGNVDAHVTAPAAGAVENGHLLAIMGTSTCHVVNSDEPADVPGVCGVVDGGIVAGAYGYEAGQSGVGDIFAWWLRQGVPDDYRAAAEAAGEDLHEHLSRLSDGQPVGAHGLVALDWMNGNRSPLVDHHLSGVVVGLTLDTRPEDVYRA
;
A
#
# COMPACT_ATOMS: atom_id res chain seq x y z
N GLU A 1 -16.90 -3.46 -0.55
CA GLU A 1 -15.86 -2.94 -1.46
C GLU A 1 -16.00 -3.51 -2.87
N ALA A 2 -15.31 -2.96 -3.87
CA ALA A 2 -15.35 -3.48 -5.24
C ALA A 2 -14.91 -4.96 -5.32
N ALA A 3 -13.90 -5.35 -4.53
CA ALA A 3 -13.46 -6.74 -4.43
C ALA A 3 -14.57 -7.68 -3.95
N ASP A 4 -15.32 -7.28 -2.91
CA ASP A 4 -16.46 -8.06 -2.40
C ASP A 4 -17.59 -8.13 -3.42
N TRP A 5 -17.87 -7.03 -4.12
CA TRP A 5 -18.90 -6.97 -5.15
C TRP A 5 -18.59 -7.92 -6.31
N ILE A 6 -17.34 -7.98 -6.79
CA ILE A 6 -16.93 -8.93 -7.83
C ILE A 6 -17.17 -10.37 -7.35
N VAL A 7 -16.77 -10.70 -6.12
CA VAL A 7 -17.01 -12.03 -5.52
C VAL A 7 -18.51 -12.33 -5.41
N TRP A 8 -19.32 -11.35 -5.03
CA TRP A 8 -20.78 -11.47 -5.01
C TRP A 8 -21.32 -11.77 -6.41
N GLN A 9 -20.89 -11.06 -7.46
CA GLN A 9 -21.32 -11.33 -8.83
C GLN A 9 -20.94 -12.75 -9.28
N LEU A 10 -19.80 -13.28 -8.81
CA LEU A 10 -19.36 -14.64 -9.14
C LEU A 10 -20.15 -15.72 -8.39
N THR A 11 -20.54 -15.47 -7.14
CA THR A 11 -21.08 -16.48 -6.21
C THR A 11 -22.57 -16.38 -5.97
N GLY A 12 -23.20 -15.26 -6.35
CA GLY A 12 -24.61 -14.95 -6.12
C GLY A 12 -24.96 -14.60 -4.68
N THR A 13 -24.01 -14.63 -3.74
CA THR A 13 -24.22 -14.27 -2.33
C THR A 13 -23.25 -13.17 -1.91
N GLU A 14 -23.75 -12.15 -1.22
CA GLU A 14 -22.89 -11.10 -0.69
C GLU A 14 -22.20 -11.56 0.59
N SER A 15 -20.88 -11.40 0.61
CA SER A 15 -20.01 -11.61 1.77
C SER A 15 -18.93 -10.54 1.79
N ARG A 16 -18.37 -10.24 2.95
CA ARG A 16 -17.28 -9.28 3.11
C ARG A 16 -16.02 -9.97 3.60
N ASN A 17 -14.86 -9.36 3.38
CA ASN A 17 -13.59 -9.87 3.87
C ASN A 17 -13.06 -9.06 5.07
N THR A 18 -12.37 -9.73 5.99
CA THR A 18 -11.79 -9.11 7.21
C THR A 18 -10.83 -7.97 6.90
N CYS A 19 -10.08 -8.08 5.81
CA CYS A 19 -9.07 -7.11 5.40
C CYS A 19 -9.68 -5.73 5.10
N THR A 20 -10.61 -5.64 4.16
CA THR A 20 -11.23 -4.35 3.81
C THR A 20 -12.11 -3.82 4.94
N ALA A 21 -12.83 -4.71 5.64
CA ALA A 21 -13.64 -4.32 6.78
C ALA A 21 -12.80 -3.68 7.90
N GLY A 22 -11.61 -4.23 8.19
CA GLY A 22 -10.69 -3.65 9.16
C GLY A 22 -10.04 -2.36 8.66
N TYR A 23 -9.23 -2.44 7.60
CA TYR A 23 -8.38 -1.32 7.18
C TYR A 23 -9.15 -0.11 6.67
N LYS A 24 -10.34 -0.32 6.10
CA LYS A 24 -11.13 0.74 5.44
C LYS A 24 -12.52 0.92 6.05
N GLY A 25 -13.03 -0.07 6.78
CA GLY A 25 -14.34 -0.05 7.43
C GLY A 25 -14.33 0.24 8.93
N ILE A 26 -13.17 0.39 9.57
CA ILE A 26 -13.04 0.60 11.03
C ILE A 26 -13.70 -0.55 11.82
N HIS A 27 -13.65 -1.76 11.29
CA HIS A 27 -14.13 -2.95 11.99
C HIS A 27 -13.00 -3.56 12.83
N GLN A 28 -13.16 -3.62 14.15
CA GLN A 28 -12.18 -4.19 15.06
C GLN A 28 -12.90 -4.86 16.24
N ASP A 29 -12.29 -5.91 16.81
CA ASP A 29 -12.83 -6.64 17.98
C ASP A 29 -14.29 -7.12 17.80
N GLY A 30 -14.64 -7.46 16.57
CA GLY A 30 -15.98 -7.96 16.21
C GLY A 30 -17.06 -6.88 16.10
N ALA A 31 -16.70 -5.59 16.06
CA ALA A 31 -17.66 -4.51 15.96
C ALA A 31 -17.20 -3.35 15.07
N TYR A 32 -18.17 -2.62 14.54
CA TYR A 32 -18.00 -1.28 13.97
C TYR A 32 -18.11 -0.20 15.07
N PRO A 33 -17.73 1.07 14.79
CA PRO A 33 -17.94 2.15 15.74
C PRO A 33 -19.41 2.27 16.18
N SER A 34 -19.63 2.60 17.45
CA SER A 34 -20.97 2.60 18.02
C SER A 34 -21.93 3.58 17.32
N PRO A 35 -23.25 3.33 17.33
CA PRO A 35 -24.24 4.27 16.81
C PRO A 35 -24.11 5.68 17.39
N ALA A 36 -23.77 5.80 18.67
CA ALA A 36 -23.55 7.09 19.32
C ALA A 36 -22.32 7.83 18.76
N TYR A 37 -21.23 7.11 18.49
CA TYR A 37 -20.04 7.68 17.85
C TYR A 37 -20.35 8.20 16.45
N LEU A 38 -21.06 7.39 15.65
CA LEU A 38 -21.43 7.75 14.27
C LEU A 38 -22.47 8.87 14.21
N ALA A 39 -23.43 8.90 15.13
CA ALA A 39 -24.38 10.00 15.30
C ALA A 39 -23.67 11.33 15.62
N GLY A 40 -22.47 11.27 16.24
CA GLY A 40 -21.59 12.41 16.46
C GLY A 40 -21.07 13.05 15.17
N LEU A 41 -21.00 12.30 14.05
CA LEU A 41 -20.73 12.84 12.72
C LEU A 41 -22.01 13.39 12.07
N HIS A 42 -23.07 12.57 12.04
CA HIS A 42 -24.40 12.98 11.58
C HIS A 42 -25.46 11.98 12.11
N PRO A 43 -26.67 12.44 12.53
CA PRO A 43 -27.71 11.55 13.05
C PRO A 43 -28.05 10.37 12.12
N ASP A 44 -28.11 10.60 10.82
CA ASP A 44 -28.41 9.57 9.81
C ASP A 44 -27.31 8.51 9.63
N PHE A 45 -26.14 8.66 10.26
CA PHE A 45 -25.08 7.63 10.27
C PHE A 45 -25.21 6.63 11.43
N ALA A 46 -26.11 6.86 12.39
CA ALA A 46 -26.19 6.07 13.61
C ALA A 46 -26.35 4.56 13.34
N ASP A 47 -27.15 4.18 12.34
CA ASP A 47 -27.40 2.79 11.96
C ASP A 47 -26.70 2.38 10.66
N PHE A 48 -25.76 3.19 10.15
CA PHE A 48 -25.11 2.94 8.85
C PHE A 48 -24.44 1.57 8.75
N PRO A 49 -23.64 1.10 9.73
CA PRO A 49 -23.07 -0.23 9.67
C PRO A 49 -24.13 -1.33 9.62
N ALA A 50 -25.14 -1.25 10.48
CA ALA A 50 -26.21 -2.25 10.54
C ALA A 50 -27.08 -2.27 9.27
N SER A 51 -27.30 -1.12 8.64
CA SER A 51 -28.18 -1.00 7.47
C SER A 51 -27.46 -1.19 6.13
N ARG A 52 -26.13 -0.96 6.06
CA ARG A 52 -25.37 -0.92 4.80
C ARG A 52 -24.12 -1.79 4.78
N LEU A 53 -23.57 -2.15 5.94
CA LEU A 53 -22.32 -2.89 6.02
C LEU A 53 -22.47 -4.32 6.53
N ASP A 54 -23.51 -4.60 7.31
CA ASP A 54 -23.69 -5.89 7.98
C ASP A 54 -24.02 -7.02 7.01
N HIS A 55 -23.00 -7.85 6.77
CA HIS A 55 -23.04 -9.05 5.94
C HIS A 55 -22.05 -10.06 6.54
N PRO A 56 -22.17 -11.37 6.20
CA PRO A 56 -21.21 -12.36 6.66
C PRO A 56 -19.76 -11.92 6.37
N LEU A 57 -18.99 -11.73 7.44
CA LEU A 57 -17.59 -11.36 7.38
C LEU A 57 -16.74 -12.64 7.41
N LEU A 58 -15.95 -12.83 6.36
CA LEU A 58 -15.19 -14.03 6.12
C LEU A 58 -13.68 -13.73 6.17
N PRO A 59 -12.87 -14.63 6.76
CA PRO A 59 -11.42 -14.45 6.83
C PRO A 59 -10.77 -14.60 5.44
N LEU A 60 -9.65 -13.91 5.23
CA LEU A 60 -8.86 -14.08 4.00
C LEU A 60 -8.49 -15.54 3.76
N GLY A 61 -8.46 -15.94 2.48
CA GLY A 61 -8.20 -17.31 2.05
C GLY A 61 -9.38 -18.27 2.19
N SER A 62 -10.47 -17.87 2.86
CA SER A 62 -11.68 -18.70 2.94
C SER A 62 -12.50 -18.68 1.63
N ARG A 63 -13.34 -19.70 1.47
CA ARG A 63 -14.25 -19.83 0.32
C ARG A 63 -15.53 -19.03 0.57
N ALA A 64 -15.74 -17.98 -0.23
CA ALA A 64 -16.99 -17.20 -0.22
C ALA A 64 -18.15 -17.96 -0.89
N GLY A 65 -17.85 -18.79 -1.89
CA GLY A 65 -18.85 -19.58 -2.58
C GLY A 65 -18.27 -20.33 -3.76
N THR A 66 -19.10 -20.52 -4.79
CA THR A 66 -18.68 -21.14 -6.05
C THR A 66 -19.24 -20.36 -7.23
N VAL A 67 -18.54 -20.38 -8.36
CA VAL A 67 -18.99 -19.77 -9.62
C VAL A 67 -20.39 -20.26 -9.98
N THR A 68 -21.34 -19.34 -10.12
CA THR A 68 -22.72 -19.63 -10.53
C THR A 68 -22.82 -19.94 -12.02
N ALA A 69 -23.96 -20.47 -12.47
CA ALA A 69 -24.21 -20.66 -13.91
C ALA A 69 -24.22 -19.33 -14.68
N GLU A 70 -24.75 -18.27 -14.07
CA GLU A 70 -24.77 -16.91 -14.65
C GLU A 70 -23.35 -16.35 -14.78
N ALA A 71 -22.55 -16.41 -13.71
CA ALA A 71 -21.17 -15.96 -13.73
C ALA A 71 -20.30 -16.77 -14.72
N ALA A 72 -20.54 -18.08 -14.83
CA ALA A 72 -19.87 -18.93 -15.82
C ALA A 72 -20.18 -18.49 -17.25
N ALA A 73 -21.42 -18.11 -17.56
CA ALA A 73 -21.80 -17.62 -18.89
C ALA A 73 -21.10 -16.29 -19.25
N LEU A 74 -20.84 -15.43 -18.26
CA LEU A 74 -20.17 -14.14 -18.45
C LEU A 74 -18.64 -14.26 -18.58
N THR A 75 -18.03 -15.22 -17.86
CA THR A 75 -16.57 -15.28 -17.68
C THR A 75 -15.91 -16.44 -18.42
N GLY A 76 -16.68 -17.46 -18.83
CA GLY A 76 -16.17 -18.72 -19.37
C GLY A 76 -15.59 -19.68 -18.32
N LEU A 77 -15.68 -19.34 -17.02
CA LEU A 77 -15.24 -20.21 -15.93
C LEU A 77 -16.19 -21.41 -15.76
N ARG A 78 -15.68 -22.51 -15.19
CA ARG A 78 -16.52 -23.69 -14.90
C ARG A 78 -17.47 -23.41 -13.72
N PRO A 79 -18.78 -23.67 -13.86
CA PRO A 79 -19.70 -23.63 -12.73
C PRO A 79 -19.22 -24.54 -11.58
N GLY A 80 -19.47 -24.12 -10.34
CA GLY A 80 -19.04 -24.87 -9.15
C GLY A 80 -17.56 -24.68 -8.76
N THR A 81 -16.77 -23.94 -9.54
CA THR A 81 -15.37 -23.62 -9.18
C THR A 81 -15.37 -22.79 -7.88
N PRO A 82 -14.58 -23.15 -6.85
CA PRO A 82 -14.48 -22.37 -5.62
C PRO A 82 -14.02 -20.93 -5.87
N VAL A 83 -14.66 -19.98 -5.20
CA VAL A 83 -14.29 -18.57 -5.22
C VAL A 83 -13.87 -18.17 -3.81
N ALA A 84 -12.65 -17.66 -3.67
CA ALA A 84 -12.17 -17.10 -2.41
C ALA A 84 -12.83 -15.74 -2.14
N VAL A 85 -12.77 -15.29 -0.89
CA VAL A 85 -13.14 -13.91 -0.55
C VAL A 85 -12.29 -12.89 -1.32
N GLY A 86 -12.78 -11.66 -1.43
CA GLY A 86 -12.02 -10.55 -2.02
C GLY A 86 -10.74 -10.29 -1.24
N ASN A 87 -9.72 -9.76 -1.94
CA ASN A 87 -8.46 -9.35 -1.33
C ASN A 87 -8.11 -7.92 -1.77
N VAL A 88 -7.22 -7.28 -1.02
CA VAL A 88 -6.58 -6.02 -1.39
C VAL A 88 -5.25 -6.33 -2.07
N ASP A 89 -4.92 -5.56 -3.11
CA ASP A 89 -3.72 -5.73 -3.95
C ASP A 89 -2.43 -5.73 -3.13
N ALA A 90 -2.23 -4.76 -2.23
CA ALA A 90 -1.06 -4.68 -1.39
C ALA A 90 -0.96 -5.88 -0.45
N HIS A 91 -2.03 -6.24 0.25
CA HIS A 91 -2.00 -7.30 1.25
C HIS A 91 -1.81 -8.70 0.64
N VAL A 92 -2.33 -8.96 -0.56
CA VAL A 92 -2.11 -10.26 -1.25
C VAL A 92 -0.66 -10.46 -1.72
N THR A 93 0.17 -9.42 -1.71
CA THR A 93 1.60 -9.58 -2.03
C THR A 93 2.39 -10.30 -0.93
N ALA A 94 1.95 -10.24 0.33
CA ALA A 94 2.62 -10.92 1.44
C ALA A 94 2.75 -12.43 1.21
N PRO A 95 1.66 -13.18 0.94
CA PRO A 95 1.77 -14.60 0.58
C PRO A 95 2.49 -14.84 -0.75
N ALA A 96 2.35 -13.95 -1.74
CA ALA A 96 3.05 -14.10 -3.01
C ALA A 96 4.58 -13.98 -2.88
N ALA A 97 5.06 -13.14 -1.95
CA ALA A 97 6.47 -12.95 -1.67
C ALA A 97 7.02 -13.89 -0.57
N GLY A 98 6.18 -14.74 0.02
CA GLY A 98 6.57 -15.60 1.15
C GLY A 98 6.77 -14.86 2.48
N ALA A 99 6.32 -13.61 2.60
CA ALA A 99 6.43 -12.77 3.79
C ALA A 99 5.20 -12.92 4.71
N VAL A 100 4.89 -14.16 5.10
CA VAL A 100 3.67 -14.48 5.90
C VAL A 100 3.96 -14.75 7.37
N GLU A 101 5.24 -14.92 7.74
CA GLU A 101 5.65 -15.12 9.13
C GLU A 101 5.70 -13.78 9.89
N ASN A 102 5.48 -13.83 11.20
CA ASN A 102 5.52 -12.63 12.04
C ASN A 102 6.92 -11.99 12.02
N GLY A 103 6.97 -10.66 11.96
CA GLY A 103 8.20 -9.90 11.90
C GLY A 103 8.83 -9.78 10.50
N HIS A 104 8.28 -10.44 9.47
CA HIS A 104 8.71 -10.24 8.09
C HIS A 104 8.03 -9.02 7.49
N LEU A 105 8.78 -7.93 7.34
CA LEU A 105 8.32 -6.74 6.65
C LEU A 105 8.47 -6.91 5.14
N LEU A 106 7.38 -6.66 4.41
CA LEU A 106 7.36 -6.56 2.97
C LEU A 106 7.13 -5.10 2.55
N ALA A 107 8.03 -4.58 1.71
CA ALA A 107 7.91 -3.27 1.08
C ALA A 107 7.45 -3.44 -0.36
N ILE A 108 6.25 -2.96 -0.67
CA ILE A 108 5.64 -2.99 -1.99
C ILE A 108 5.94 -1.66 -2.66
N MET A 109 7.07 -1.61 -3.36
CA MET A 109 7.67 -0.38 -3.85
C MET A 109 7.18 -0.03 -5.27
N GLY A 110 6.87 1.26 -5.46
CA GLY A 110 6.52 1.84 -6.75
C GLY A 110 6.54 3.37 -6.66
N THR A 111 5.52 4.04 -7.21
CA THR A 111 5.34 5.50 -7.06
C THR A 111 5.42 5.93 -5.59
N SER A 112 4.83 5.13 -4.71
CA SER A 112 4.90 5.19 -3.25
C SER A 112 5.23 3.78 -2.73
N THR A 113 5.46 3.61 -1.44
CA THR A 113 5.67 2.28 -0.85
C THR A 113 4.60 1.96 0.17
N CYS A 114 3.95 0.81 0.01
CA CYS A 114 3.14 0.20 1.06
C CYS A 114 4.01 -0.80 1.85
N HIS A 115 4.08 -0.62 3.16
CA HIS A 115 4.78 -1.50 4.06
C HIS A 115 3.76 -2.36 4.79
N VAL A 116 3.95 -3.68 4.73
CA VAL A 116 3.10 -4.63 5.44
C VAL A 116 3.94 -5.59 6.28
N VAL A 117 3.47 -5.90 7.48
CA VAL A 117 4.11 -6.86 8.40
C VAL A 117 3.06 -7.53 9.27
N ASN A 118 3.27 -8.81 9.60
CA ASN A 118 2.43 -9.55 10.53
C ASN A 118 3.06 -9.59 11.93
N SER A 119 2.22 -9.61 12.95
CA SER A 119 2.61 -9.79 14.37
C SER A 119 1.60 -10.70 15.08
N ASP A 120 2.05 -11.43 16.09
CA ASP A 120 1.19 -12.18 17.02
C ASP A 120 0.56 -11.28 18.08
N GLU A 121 1.19 -10.14 18.37
CA GLU A 121 0.71 -9.17 19.36
C GLU A 121 0.37 -7.82 18.71
N PRO A 122 -0.74 -7.18 19.13
CA PRO A 122 -1.05 -5.83 18.72
C PRO A 122 -0.16 -4.83 19.49
N ALA A 123 0.17 -3.72 18.85
CA ALA A 123 1.04 -2.68 19.38
C ALA A 123 0.68 -1.33 18.76
N ASP A 124 0.71 -0.27 19.57
CA ASP A 124 0.53 1.09 19.09
C ASP A 124 1.81 1.55 18.40
N VAL A 125 1.75 1.63 17.07
CA VAL A 125 2.87 2.08 16.23
C VAL A 125 2.55 3.46 15.65
N PRO A 126 3.36 4.50 15.92
CA PRO A 126 3.09 5.85 15.41
C PRO A 126 2.94 5.90 13.88
N GLY A 127 1.83 6.47 13.43
CA GLY A 127 1.57 6.75 12.02
C GLY A 127 1.35 5.54 11.13
N VAL A 128 1.09 4.35 11.68
CA VAL A 128 0.58 3.24 10.87
C VAL A 128 -0.81 3.58 10.32
N CYS A 129 -1.08 3.10 9.11
CA CYS A 129 -2.36 3.27 8.45
C CYS A 129 -3.46 2.42 9.12
N GLY A 130 -3.09 1.26 9.67
CA GLY A 130 -4.01 0.42 10.42
C GLY A 130 -3.37 -0.87 10.91
N VAL A 131 -4.01 -1.46 11.92
CA VAL A 131 -3.67 -2.77 12.49
C VAL A 131 -4.94 -3.59 12.54
N VAL A 132 -4.97 -4.76 11.90
CA VAL A 132 -6.18 -5.56 11.73
C VAL A 132 -5.88 -7.03 12.00
N ASP A 133 -6.60 -7.63 12.96
CA ASP A 133 -6.56 -9.08 13.21
C ASP A 133 -7.08 -9.85 11.99
N GLY A 134 -6.26 -10.74 11.45
CA GLY A 134 -6.56 -11.46 10.22
C GLY A 134 -6.64 -10.56 8.98
N GLY A 135 -6.04 -9.37 9.04
CA GLY A 135 -6.09 -8.38 7.96
C GLY A 135 -5.22 -8.71 6.75
N ILE A 136 -4.19 -9.53 6.94
CA ILE A 136 -3.25 -9.96 5.89
C ILE A 136 -3.12 -11.49 5.91
N VAL A 137 -2.73 -12.03 7.06
CA VAL A 137 -2.66 -13.47 7.31
C VAL A 137 -3.63 -13.82 8.44
N ALA A 138 -4.44 -14.87 8.25
CA ALA A 138 -5.37 -15.33 9.27
C ALA A 138 -4.64 -15.74 10.56
N GLY A 139 -5.09 -15.24 11.71
CA GLY A 139 -4.50 -15.53 13.02
C GLY A 139 -3.32 -14.65 13.42
N ALA A 140 -3.03 -13.58 12.67
CA ALA A 140 -2.03 -12.57 13.02
C ALA A 140 -2.59 -11.16 12.81
N TYR A 141 -2.06 -10.20 13.57
CA TYR A 141 -2.29 -8.79 13.36
C TYR A 141 -1.49 -8.31 12.15
N GLY A 142 -2.19 -7.88 11.11
CA GLY A 142 -1.56 -7.26 9.95
C GLY A 142 -1.40 -5.76 10.17
N TYR A 143 -0.19 -5.25 9.98
CA TYR A 143 0.12 -3.82 10.04
C TYR A 143 0.27 -3.28 8.62
N GLU A 144 -0.31 -2.12 8.36
CA GLU A 144 -0.13 -1.36 7.12
C GLU A 144 0.51 -0.01 7.46
N ALA A 145 1.58 0.35 6.77
CA ALA A 145 2.18 1.69 6.80
C ALA A 145 2.49 2.17 5.38
N GLY A 146 2.65 3.46 5.20
CA GLY A 146 2.87 4.04 3.87
C GLY A 146 3.97 5.08 3.84
N GLN A 147 4.83 5.00 2.82
CA GLN A 147 5.79 6.03 2.48
C GLN A 147 5.26 6.77 1.26
N SER A 148 4.96 8.06 1.43
CA SER A 148 4.14 8.84 0.49
C SER A 148 4.75 9.00 -0.90
N GLY A 149 6.07 9.19 -0.95
CA GLY A 149 6.79 9.35 -2.20
C GLY A 149 8.09 8.56 -2.23
N VAL A 150 8.32 7.84 -3.32
CA VAL A 150 9.55 7.08 -3.60
C VAL A 150 9.84 7.18 -5.10
N GLY A 151 9.10 6.43 -5.93
CA GLY A 151 9.24 6.47 -7.37
C GLY A 151 8.85 7.83 -7.97
N ASP A 152 7.89 8.54 -7.37
CA ASP A 152 7.52 9.90 -7.77
C ASP A 152 8.62 10.93 -7.52
N ILE A 153 9.41 10.78 -6.46
CA ILE A 153 10.58 11.62 -6.15
C ILE A 153 11.65 11.42 -7.22
N PHE A 154 11.99 10.16 -7.53
CA PHE A 154 12.91 9.88 -8.64
C PHE A 154 12.38 10.44 -9.96
N ALA A 155 11.11 10.20 -10.26
CA ALA A 155 10.50 10.71 -11.49
C ALA A 155 10.49 12.25 -11.53
N TRP A 156 10.28 12.92 -10.39
CA TRP A 156 10.38 14.37 -10.28
C TRP A 156 11.81 14.84 -10.56
N TRP A 157 12.82 14.22 -9.94
CA TRP A 157 14.22 14.58 -10.15
C TRP A 157 14.64 14.42 -11.62
N LEU A 158 14.31 13.27 -12.22
CA LEU A 158 14.59 12.97 -13.62
C LEU A 158 13.92 13.96 -14.59
N ARG A 159 12.80 14.59 -14.20
CA ARG A 159 12.13 15.61 -15.02
C ARG A 159 12.66 17.02 -14.79
N GLN A 160 13.02 17.38 -13.55
CA GLN A 160 13.23 18.77 -13.15
C GLN A 160 14.69 19.12 -12.83
N GLY A 161 15.46 18.15 -12.31
CA GLY A 161 16.78 18.40 -11.74
C GLY A 161 17.96 17.96 -12.58
N VAL A 162 17.72 17.22 -13.66
CA VAL A 162 18.78 16.64 -14.49
C VAL A 162 19.00 17.48 -15.76
N PRO A 163 20.20 18.06 -15.96
CA PRO A 163 20.51 18.86 -17.14
C PRO A 163 20.53 18.04 -18.45
N ASP A 164 20.44 18.73 -19.59
CA ASP A 164 20.28 18.10 -20.91
C ASP A 164 21.53 17.31 -21.39
N ASP A 165 22.73 17.67 -20.92
CA ASP A 165 23.96 16.94 -21.26
C ASP A 165 23.97 15.52 -20.66
N TYR A 166 23.40 15.32 -19.47
CA TYR A 166 23.17 13.98 -18.90
C TYR A 166 22.18 13.17 -19.73
N ARG A 167 21.15 13.82 -20.29
CA ARG A 167 20.19 13.15 -21.19
C ARG A 167 20.87 12.69 -22.47
N ALA A 168 21.67 13.55 -23.08
CA ALA A 168 22.44 13.21 -24.27
C ALA A 168 23.47 12.11 -23.98
N ALA A 169 24.10 12.12 -22.80
CA ALA A 169 25.04 11.09 -22.38
C ALA A 169 24.35 9.74 -22.16
N ALA A 170 23.16 9.72 -21.55
CA ALA A 170 22.33 8.52 -21.40
C ALA A 170 21.94 7.94 -22.77
N GLU A 171 21.45 8.78 -23.68
CA GLU A 171 21.06 8.37 -25.03
C GLU A 171 22.26 7.82 -25.82
N ALA A 172 23.43 8.46 -25.71
CA ALA A 172 24.67 7.98 -26.33
C ALA A 172 25.15 6.65 -25.75
N ALA A 173 24.83 6.36 -24.49
CA ALA A 173 25.12 5.09 -23.83
C ALA A 173 24.05 4.01 -24.10
N GLY A 174 22.90 4.37 -24.70
CA GLY A 174 21.76 3.46 -24.88
C GLY A 174 21.03 3.13 -23.59
N GLU A 175 21.12 4.01 -22.59
CA GLU A 175 20.51 3.89 -21.26
C GLU A 175 19.32 4.84 -21.15
N ASP A 176 18.30 4.48 -20.35
CA ASP A 176 17.38 5.50 -19.86
C ASP A 176 18.05 6.38 -18.79
N LEU A 177 17.46 7.54 -18.48
CA LEU A 177 18.08 8.49 -17.56
C LEU A 177 18.19 7.96 -16.12
N HIS A 178 17.27 7.09 -15.70
CA HIS A 178 17.31 6.47 -14.37
C HIS A 178 18.46 5.47 -14.29
N GLU A 179 18.63 4.64 -15.31
CA GLU A 179 19.75 3.70 -15.45
C GLU A 179 21.09 4.46 -15.47
N HIS A 180 21.16 5.55 -16.22
CA HIS A 180 22.36 6.37 -16.33
C HIS A 180 22.81 6.94 -14.98
N LEU A 181 21.90 7.58 -14.22
CA LEU A 181 22.21 8.13 -12.90
C LEU A 181 22.49 7.04 -11.86
N SER A 182 21.82 5.88 -11.96
CA SER A 182 22.14 4.70 -11.15
C SER A 182 23.58 4.28 -11.36
N ARG A 183 24.02 4.14 -12.62
CA ARG A 183 25.38 3.75 -12.96
C ARG A 183 26.42 4.77 -12.50
N LEU A 184 26.14 6.07 -12.63
CA LEU A 184 27.05 7.13 -12.17
C LEU A 184 27.20 7.17 -10.65
N SER A 185 26.16 6.79 -9.91
CA SER A 185 26.16 6.79 -8.45
C SER A 185 26.56 5.44 -7.81
N ASP A 186 26.58 4.35 -8.58
CA ASP A 186 26.84 2.98 -8.09
C ASP A 186 28.17 2.85 -7.33
N GLY A 187 29.24 3.44 -7.89
CA GLY A 187 30.58 3.39 -7.30
C GLY A 187 30.80 4.33 -6.11
N GLN A 188 29.81 5.15 -5.73
CA GLN A 188 29.96 6.08 -4.62
C GLN A 188 29.82 5.35 -3.27
N PRO A 189 30.80 5.47 -2.35
CA PRO A 189 30.63 4.98 -0.99
C PRO A 189 29.42 5.64 -0.31
N VAL A 190 28.78 4.91 0.61
CA VAL A 190 27.63 5.43 1.36
C VAL A 190 28.01 6.75 2.05
N GLY A 191 27.24 7.80 1.78
CA GLY A 191 27.46 9.14 2.33
C GLY A 191 28.55 9.98 1.66
N ALA A 192 29.28 9.45 0.67
CA ALA A 192 30.36 10.19 0.00
C ALA A 192 29.87 11.44 -0.79
N HIS A 193 28.61 11.46 -1.21
CA HIS A 193 27.96 12.63 -1.81
C HIS A 193 27.80 13.80 -0.81
N GLY A 194 27.88 13.54 0.50
CA GLY A 194 27.82 14.57 1.54
C GLY A 194 26.44 15.23 1.72
N LEU A 195 25.40 14.69 1.08
CA LEU A 195 24.04 15.20 1.14
C LEU A 195 23.16 14.40 2.10
N VAL A 196 22.15 15.07 2.65
CA VAL A 196 21.04 14.43 3.37
C VAL A 196 19.75 14.93 2.75
N ALA A 197 18.89 14.01 2.31
CA ALA A 197 17.57 14.31 1.79
C ALA A 197 16.47 13.90 2.78
N LEU A 198 15.36 14.66 2.76
CA LEU A 198 14.09 14.26 3.37
C LEU A 198 13.09 13.97 2.25
N ASP A 199 12.50 12.78 2.27
CA ASP A 199 11.64 12.21 1.23
C ASP A 199 10.19 12.74 1.27
N TRP A 200 9.97 13.91 1.87
CA TRP A 200 8.62 14.44 2.16
C TRP A 200 8.08 15.32 1.05
N MET A 201 8.53 15.15 -0.20
CA MET A 201 8.05 15.96 -1.34
C MET A 201 6.54 15.84 -1.59
N ASN A 202 5.93 14.76 -1.09
CA ASN A 202 4.49 14.50 -1.13
C ASN A 202 3.91 14.33 0.30
N GLY A 203 4.45 15.10 1.26
CA GLY A 203 4.14 14.97 2.68
C GLY A 203 4.68 13.66 3.30
N ASN A 204 4.26 13.35 4.53
CA ASN A 204 4.63 12.12 5.21
C ASN A 204 3.38 11.41 5.77
N ARG A 205 3.11 10.19 5.31
CA ARG A 205 2.03 9.35 5.85
C ARG A 205 2.50 8.63 7.12
N SER A 206 3.52 7.81 7.02
CA SER A 206 4.14 7.13 8.16
C SER A 206 5.58 7.63 8.34
N PRO A 207 6.03 7.96 9.57
CA PRO A 207 5.31 7.86 10.85
C PRO A 207 4.60 9.16 11.29
N LEU A 208 4.74 10.28 10.57
CA LEU A 208 4.39 11.61 11.06
C LEU A 208 2.93 12.01 10.81
N VAL A 209 2.26 11.40 9.83
CA VAL A 209 0.86 11.69 9.46
C VAL A 209 0.64 13.18 9.18
N ASP A 210 1.58 13.81 8.47
CA ASP A 210 1.55 15.23 8.14
C ASP A 210 1.71 15.44 6.63
N HIS A 211 0.60 15.84 5.99
CA HIS A 211 0.52 16.11 4.56
C HIS A 211 1.06 17.50 4.18
N HIS A 212 1.44 18.34 5.15
CA HIS A 212 1.99 19.67 4.92
C HIS A 212 3.53 19.69 4.86
N LEU A 213 4.19 18.58 5.18
CA LEU A 213 5.65 18.47 5.09
C LEU A 213 6.13 18.57 3.63
N SER A 214 7.36 19.07 3.46
CA SER A 214 8.01 19.23 2.16
C SER A 214 9.39 18.58 2.14
N GLY A 215 9.85 18.22 0.94
CA GLY A 215 11.19 17.68 0.75
C GLY A 215 12.28 18.71 1.04
N VAL A 216 13.44 18.19 1.43
CA VAL A 216 14.64 18.98 1.76
C VAL A 216 15.87 18.26 1.22
N VAL A 217 16.83 19.01 0.68
CA VAL A 217 18.18 18.51 0.37
C VAL A 217 19.18 19.43 1.05
N VAL A 218 19.94 18.91 2.00
CA VAL A 218 20.96 19.63 2.77
C VAL A 218 22.35 19.15 2.37
N GLY A 219 23.32 20.07 2.34
CA GLY A 219 24.72 19.76 2.06
C GLY A 219 25.21 20.16 0.66
N LEU A 220 24.40 20.89 -0.11
CA LEU A 220 24.78 21.37 -1.43
C LEU A 220 26.06 22.23 -1.38
N THR A 221 26.98 21.95 -2.30
CA THR A 221 28.20 22.74 -2.54
C THR A 221 28.30 23.09 -4.02
N LEU A 222 29.32 23.86 -4.39
CA LEU A 222 29.59 24.15 -5.80
C LEU A 222 30.02 22.91 -6.61
N ASP A 223 30.45 21.85 -5.92
CA ASP A 223 30.90 20.59 -6.54
C ASP A 223 29.79 19.53 -6.59
N THR A 224 28.59 19.80 -6.06
CA THR A 224 27.48 18.83 -6.07
C THR A 224 27.00 18.56 -7.49
N ARG A 225 26.95 17.28 -7.88
CA ARG A 225 26.54 16.82 -9.21
C ARG A 225 25.13 16.21 -9.21
N PRO A 226 24.48 16.07 -10.37
CA PRO A 226 23.14 15.48 -10.45
C PRO A 226 23.01 14.07 -9.90
N GLU A 227 24.01 13.21 -10.08
CA GLU A 227 24.06 11.85 -9.53
C GLU A 227 24.22 11.84 -8.01
N ASP A 228 24.83 12.88 -7.43
CA ASP A 228 24.99 13.01 -5.98
C ASP A 228 23.63 13.32 -5.34
N VAL A 229 22.80 14.17 -5.99
CA VAL A 229 21.42 14.45 -5.55
C VAL A 229 20.49 13.26 -5.80
N TYR A 230 20.67 12.53 -6.90
CA TYR A 230 19.90 11.31 -7.17
C TYR A 230 20.18 10.19 -6.15
N ARG A 231 21.42 10.09 -5.67
CA ARG A 231 21.84 9.10 -4.67
C ARG A 231 21.36 9.42 -3.26
N ALA A 232 21.17 10.70 -2.96
CA ALA A 232 20.77 11.23 -1.66
C ALA A 232 19.27 11.07 -1.39
#